data_AF-A0A517I9S5-F1
#
_entry.id   AF-A0A517I9S5-F1
#
_cell.length_a   1.000
_cell.length_b   1.000
_cell.length_c   1.000
_cell.angle_alpha   90.00
_cell.angle_beta   90.00
_cell.angle_gamma   90.00
#
_symmetry.space_group_name_H-M   'P 1'
#
loop_
_entity.id
_entity.type
_entity.pdbx_description
1 polymer ?
#
loop_
_entity_poly.entity_id
_entity_poly.type
_entity_poly.pdbx_seq_one_letter_code
_entity_poly.pdbx_strand_id
1 'polypeptide(L)'
;MLPYIIPADNGFDAFIERKYIDIRKIGLEDVKTVAKNSGLSESEVAKMKTHLFLTIYDLSVEGRPLQKYYMRADGDIAYAWQLAQKKELNELQKDWFKRLKNHEIKEQDIMKNGVRDDKGNIILDPLPLRDPSTYNGNDYVKNHEKNAHDLANLTDPNPSDPFPEYDLYEDIMKHVDNPNKI
;
A
#
# COMPACT_ATOMS: atom_id res chain seq x y z
N MET A 1 19.46 -10.70 -0.78
CA MET A 1 18.21 -10.07 -0.32
C MET A 1 18.21 -8.64 -0.85
N LEU A 2 17.13 -8.15 -1.46
CA LEU A 2 17.03 -6.71 -1.68
C LEU A 2 17.03 -6.05 -0.29
N PRO A 3 17.86 -5.03 -0.04
CA PRO A 3 17.84 -4.35 1.26
C PRO A 3 16.44 -3.72 1.47
N TYR A 4 16.03 -3.57 2.73
CA TYR A 4 14.79 -2.87 3.12
C TYR A 4 13.47 -3.58 2.80
N ILE A 5 13.48 -4.89 2.54
CA ILE A 5 12.25 -5.70 2.51
C ILE A 5 11.92 -6.16 3.92
N ILE A 6 10.66 -6.00 4.33
CA ILE A 6 10.15 -6.57 5.57
C ILE A 6 10.11 -8.10 5.39
N PRO A 7 10.72 -8.90 6.28
CA PRO A 7 10.66 -10.35 6.20
C PRO A 7 9.20 -10.83 6.12
N ALA A 8 8.95 -11.82 5.26
CA ALA A 8 7.65 -12.46 5.15
C ALA A 8 7.38 -13.32 6.39
N ASP A 9 6.15 -13.27 6.92
CA ASP A 9 5.78 -14.02 8.12
C ASP A 9 5.38 -15.46 7.76
N ASN A 10 4.96 -15.70 6.51
CA ASN A 10 4.58 -17.01 5.98
C ASN A 10 4.78 -17.09 4.44
N GLY A 11 4.51 -18.27 3.87
CA GLY A 11 4.62 -18.53 2.43
C GLY A 11 3.72 -17.65 1.54
N PHE A 12 2.54 -17.23 2.02
CA PHE A 12 1.65 -16.34 1.28
C PHE A 12 2.22 -14.92 1.24
N ASP A 13 2.73 -14.40 2.35
CA ASP A 13 3.40 -13.09 2.39
C ASP A 13 4.63 -13.08 1.47
N ALA A 14 5.39 -14.17 1.44
CA ALA A 14 6.53 -14.31 0.53
C ALA A 14 6.11 -14.32 -0.95
N PHE A 15 4.94 -14.90 -1.25
CA PHE A 15 4.35 -14.89 -2.59
C PHE A 15 3.92 -13.47 -3.01
N ILE A 16 3.20 -12.74 -2.16
CA ILE A 16 2.78 -11.36 -2.47
C ILE A 16 4.00 -10.43 -2.57
N GLU A 17 4.98 -10.56 -1.69
CA GLU A 17 6.22 -9.77 -1.76
C GLU A 17 6.97 -10.03 -3.08
N ARG A 18 6.92 -11.25 -3.64
CA ARG A 18 7.48 -11.53 -4.97
C ARG A 18 6.81 -10.68 -6.05
N LYS A 19 5.48 -10.51 -5.98
CA LYS A 19 4.73 -9.66 -6.91
C LYS A 19 5.16 -8.21 -6.81
N TYR A 20 5.30 -7.69 -5.59
CA TYR A 20 5.79 -6.34 -5.35
C TYR A 20 7.23 -6.15 -5.87
N ILE A 21 8.12 -7.11 -5.66
CA ILE A 21 9.47 -7.09 -6.24
C ILE A 21 9.41 -6.97 -7.76
N ASP A 22 8.53 -7.72 -8.43
CA ASP A 22 8.39 -7.64 -9.89
C ASP A 22 7.83 -6.29 -10.35
N ILE A 23 6.88 -5.70 -9.62
CA ILE A 23 6.38 -4.34 -9.89
C ILE A 23 7.49 -3.29 -9.70
N ARG A 24 8.31 -3.42 -8.65
CA ARG A 24 9.43 -2.50 -8.35
C ARG A 24 10.50 -2.53 -9.45
N LYS A 25 10.84 -3.71 -9.97
CA LYS A 25 11.84 -3.87 -11.04
C LYS A 25 11.48 -3.11 -12.32
N ILE A 26 10.18 -2.93 -12.58
CA ILE A 26 9.68 -2.18 -13.76
C ILE A 26 9.93 -0.66 -13.61
N GLY A 27 10.20 -0.15 -12.41
CA GLY A 27 10.39 1.29 -12.20
C GLY A 27 9.13 2.08 -12.55
N LEU A 28 9.24 3.14 -13.34
CA LEU A 28 8.08 3.94 -13.78
C LEU A 28 7.58 3.57 -15.20
N GLU A 29 8.14 2.51 -15.81
CA GLU A 29 7.90 2.21 -17.23
C GLU A 29 6.46 1.79 -17.56
N ASP A 30 5.73 1.23 -16.59
CA ASP A 30 4.33 0.81 -16.75
C ASP A 30 3.31 1.90 -16.44
N VAL A 31 3.73 3.09 -15.98
CA VAL A 31 2.82 4.18 -15.55
C VAL A 31 1.80 4.51 -16.63
N LYS A 32 2.25 4.66 -17.88
CA LYS A 32 1.37 4.97 -19.01
C LYS A 32 0.34 3.87 -19.26
N THR A 33 0.75 2.61 -19.18
CA THR A 33 -0.14 1.47 -19.39
C THR A 33 -1.16 1.35 -18.26
N VAL A 34 -0.71 1.46 -17.01
CA VAL A 34 -1.58 1.39 -15.82
C VAL A 34 -2.54 2.58 -15.79
N ALA A 35 -2.10 3.79 -16.14
CA ALA A 35 -2.96 4.97 -16.26
C ALA A 35 -4.08 4.76 -17.27
N LYS A 36 -3.73 4.35 -18.50
CA LYS A 36 -4.72 4.02 -19.54
C LYS A 36 -5.73 2.98 -19.04
N ASN A 37 -5.26 1.90 -18.44
CA ASN A 37 -6.10 0.75 -18.10
C ASN A 37 -6.94 0.95 -16.83
N SER A 38 -6.49 1.80 -15.90
CA SER A 38 -7.23 2.17 -14.68
C SER A 38 -8.15 3.38 -14.85
N GLY A 39 -8.00 4.14 -15.93
CA GLY A 39 -8.72 5.40 -16.14
C GLY A 39 -8.21 6.57 -15.29
N LEU A 40 -7.05 6.43 -14.66
CA LEU A 40 -6.37 7.50 -13.93
C LEU A 40 -5.39 8.27 -14.83
N SER A 41 -4.95 9.45 -14.39
CA SER A 41 -3.88 10.17 -15.09
C SER A 41 -2.51 9.54 -14.82
N GLU A 42 -1.56 9.72 -15.75
CA GLU A 42 -0.17 9.25 -15.57
C GLU A 42 0.49 9.86 -14.33
N SER A 43 0.15 11.11 -13.99
CA SER A 43 0.66 11.79 -12.78
C SER A 43 0.15 11.13 -11.50
N GLU A 44 -1.14 10.77 -11.43
CA GLU A 44 -1.70 10.07 -10.27
C GLU A 44 -1.11 8.67 -10.12
N VAL A 45 -1.00 7.91 -11.22
CA VAL A 45 -0.38 6.58 -11.21
C VAL A 45 1.09 6.64 -10.83
N ALA A 46 1.85 7.62 -11.32
CA ALA A 46 3.25 7.79 -10.93
C ALA A 46 3.40 8.08 -9.43
N LYS A 47 2.52 8.92 -8.86
CA LYS A 47 2.50 9.22 -7.41
C LYS A 47 2.19 7.97 -6.60
N MET A 48 1.12 7.25 -6.94
CA MET A 48 0.78 5.98 -6.29
C MET A 48 1.92 4.98 -6.40
N LYS A 49 2.49 4.81 -7.59
CA LYS A 49 3.58 3.84 -7.81
C LYS A 49 4.78 4.15 -6.93
N THR A 50 5.11 5.43 -6.86
CA THR A 50 6.21 5.92 -6.04
C THR A 50 5.93 5.64 -4.56
N HIS A 51 4.72 5.94 -4.08
CA HIS A 51 4.34 5.73 -2.69
C HIS A 51 4.32 4.25 -2.30
N LEU A 52 3.55 3.42 -3.02
CA LEU A 52 3.30 2.01 -2.71
C LEU A 52 4.52 1.11 -2.89
N PHE A 53 5.30 1.33 -3.96
CA PHE A 53 6.31 0.35 -4.37
C PHE A 53 7.74 0.86 -4.30
N LEU A 54 8.00 2.11 -4.69
CA LEU A 54 9.37 2.56 -4.97
C LEU A 54 10.02 3.35 -3.82
N THR A 55 9.24 3.83 -2.86
CA THR A 55 9.76 4.64 -1.75
C THR A 55 10.12 3.75 -0.56
N ILE A 56 11.30 4.01 0.01
CA ILE A 56 11.71 3.46 1.29
C ILE A 56 11.33 4.48 2.36
N TYR A 57 10.55 4.06 3.34
CA TYR A 57 10.12 4.88 4.48
C TYR A 57 10.77 4.39 5.76
N ASP A 58 10.77 5.25 6.77
CA ASP A 58 10.99 4.85 8.16
C ASP A 58 9.66 4.25 8.68
N LEU A 59 9.58 2.92 8.73
CA LEU A 59 8.38 2.17 9.09
C LEU A 59 8.54 1.44 10.42
N SER A 60 7.46 1.41 11.19
CA SER A 60 7.32 0.53 12.36
C SER A 60 6.79 -0.83 11.90
N VAL A 61 7.43 -1.92 12.30
CA VAL A 61 6.97 -3.30 12.05
C VAL A 61 6.78 -3.97 13.40
N GLU A 62 5.58 -4.45 13.71
CA GLU A 62 5.25 -5.07 15.01
C GLU A 62 5.61 -4.18 16.22
N GLY A 63 5.37 -2.88 16.12
CA GLY A 63 5.69 -1.92 17.18
C GLY A 63 7.19 -1.69 17.44
N ARG A 64 8.08 -2.24 16.60
CA ARG A 64 9.52 -1.98 16.69
C ARG A 64 9.83 -0.53 16.30
N PRO A 65 10.93 0.05 16.81
CA PRO A 65 11.37 1.38 16.38
C PRO A 65 11.47 1.51 14.87
N LEU A 66 11.21 2.72 14.37
CA LEU A 66 11.20 3.01 12.93
C LEU A 66 12.51 2.57 12.26
N GLN A 67 12.39 1.87 11.14
CA GLN A 67 13.51 1.38 10.33
C GLN A 67 13.18 1.51 8.84
N LYS A 68 14.22 1.57 8.02
CA LYS A 68 14.09 1.74 6.57
C LYS A 68 13.51 0.49 5.93
N TYR A 69 12.30 0.61 5.40
CA TYR A 69 11.60 -0.46 4.69
C TYR A 69 10.81 0.06 3.49
N TYR A 70 10.61 -0.79 2.49
CA TYR A 70 9.47 -0.68 1.59
C TYR A 70 8.17 -1.00 2.34
N MET A 71 7.05 -0.47 1.84
CA MET A 71 5.73 -0.85 2.37
C MET A 71 5.51 -2.37 2.30
N ARG A 72 4.81 -2.90 3.30
CA ARG A 72 4.41 -4.31 3.35
C ARG A 72 3.49 -4.57 2.16
N ALA A 73 3.73 -5.69 1.49
CA ALA A 73 2.98 -6.05 0.31
C ALA A 73 1.54 -6.46 0.66
N ASP A 74 0.59 -5.99 -0.15
CA ASP A 74 -0.83 -6.29 -0.04
C ASP A 74 -1.31 -7.06 -1.29
N GLY A 75 -2.13 -8.09 -1.08
CA GLY A 75 -2.56 -9.00 -2.15
C GLY A 75 -3.48 -8.34 -3.16
N ASP A 76 -4.48 -7.59 -2.69
CA ASP A 76 -5.43 -6.88 -3.55
C ASP A 76 -4.71 -5.83 -4.40
N ILE A 77 -3.82 -5.04 -3.78
CA ILE A 77 -3.00 -4.05 -4.50
C ILE A 77 -2.07 -4.72 -5.52
N ALA A 78 -1.40 -5.82 -5.15
CA ALA A 78 -0.54 -6.56 -6.08
C ALA A 78 -1.31 -7.04 -7.30
N TYR A 79 -2.46 -7.67 -7.08
CA TYR A 79 -3.30 -8.21 -8.13
C TYR A 79 -3.85 -7.10 -9.02
N ALA A 80 -4.43 -6.05 -8.42
CA ALA A 80 -4.98 -4.91 -9.13
C ALA A 80 -3.95 -4.24 -10.04
N TRP A 81 -2.73 -4.00 -9.52
CA TRP A 81 -1.65 -3.38 -10.29
C TRP A 81 -1.22 -4.27 -11.47
N GLN A 82 -1.00 -5.57 -11.23
CA GLN A 82 -0.61 -6.51 -12.29
C GLN A 82 -1.71 -6.75 -13.32
N LEU A 83 -2.98 -6.63 -12.93
CA LEU A 83 -4.11 -6.69 -13.85
C LEU A 83 -4.13 -5.45 -14.75
N ALA A 84 -3.97 -4.26 -14.15
CA ALA A 84 -3.91 -2.99 -14.87
C ALA A 84 -2.68 -2.89 -15.80
N GLN A 85 -1.59 -3.61 -15.54
CA GLN A 85 -0.48 -3.74 -16.49
C GLN A 85 -0.86 -4.52 -17.77
N LYS A 86 -1.86 -5.39 -17.71
CA LYS A 86 -2.18 -6.36 -18.78
C LYS A 86 -3.42 -6.01 -19.59
N LYS A 87 -4.45 -5.47 -18.93
CA LYS A 87 -5.74 -5.19 -19.56
C LYS A 87 -6.41 -3.97 -18.94
N GLU A 88 -7.35 -3.40 -19.68
CA GLU A 88 -8.24 -2.38 -19.14
C GLU A 88 -9.12 -2.98 -18.03
N LEU A 89 -9.25 -2.23 -16.93
CA LEU A 89 -10.06 -2.60 -15.79
C LEU A 89 -11.54 -2.36 -16.10
N ASN A 90 -12.42 -3.19 -15.52
CA ASN A 90 -13.86 -2.92 -15.56
C ASN A 90 -14.24 -1.76 -14.62
N GLU A 91 -15.47 -1.26 -14.69
CA GLU A 91 -15.88 -0.06 -13.93
C GLU A 91 -15.78 -0.23 -12.39
N LEU A 92 -16.07 -1.42 -11.86
CA LEU A 92 -15.92 -1.70 -10.43
C LEU A 92 -14.45 -1.69 -10.01
N GLN A 93 -13.58 -2.27 -10.84
CA GLN A 93 -12.14 -2.29 -10.63
C GLN A 93 -11.53 -0.88 -10.74
N LYS A 94 -12.01 -0.06 -11.69
CA LYS A 94 -11.61 1.36 -11.82
C LYS A 94 -12.03 2.18 -10.60
N ASP A 95 -13.25 1.98 -10.08
CA ASP A 95 -13.71 2.66 -8.86
C ASP A 95 -12.85 2.28 -7.65
N TRP A 96 -12.57 0.98 -7.48
CA TRP A 96 -11.67 0.50 -6.44
C TRP A 96 -10.28 1.15 -6.54
N PHE A 97 -9.70 1.20 -7.75
CA PHE A 97 -8.38 1.79 -7.99
C PHE A 97 -8.37 3.31 -7.74
N LYS A 98 -9.48 4.00 -8.03
CA LYS A 98 -9.66 5.42 -7.73
C LYS A 98 -9.74 5.69 -6.23
N ARG A 99 -10.42 4.84 -5.46
CA ARG A 99 -10.47 4.93 -3.99
C ARG A 99 -9.10 4.67 -3.38
N LEU A 100 -8.41 3.62 -3.83
CA LEU A 100 -7.01 3.36 -3.45
C LEU A 100 -6.16 4.60 -3.73
N LYS A 101 -6.19 5.13 -4.96
CA LYS A 101 -5.44 6.34 -5.33
C LYS A 101 -5.67 7.51 -4.39
N ASN A 102 -6.92 7.79 -4.05
CA ASN A 102 -7.26 8.92 -3.18
C ASN A 102 -6.66 8.71 -1.78
N HIS A 103 -6.77 7.49 -1.24
CA HIS A 103 -6.18 7.13 0.05
C HIS A 103 -4.65 7.26 0.03
N GLU A 104 -3.97 6.62 -0.91
CA GLU A 104 -2.51 6.60 -1.01
C GLU A 104 -1.92 8.00 -1.18
N ILE A 105 -2.55 8.86 -1.99
CA ILE A 105 -2.05 10.24 -2.17
C ILE A 105 -2.28 11.08 -0.91
N LYS A 106 -3.41 10.88 -0.21
CA LYS A 106 -3.70 11.57 1.05
C LYS A 106 -2.73 11.15 2.14
N GLU A 107 -2.51 9.84 2.30
CA GLU A 107 -1.55 9.28 3.25
C GLU A 107 -0.14 9.81 2.98
N GLN A 108 0.31 9.75 1.72
CA GLN A 108 1.61 10.30 1.32
C GLN A 108 1.76 11.78 1.67
N ASP A 109 0.72 12.59 1.44
CA ASP A 109 0.73 14.02 1.74
C ASP A 109 0.85 14.26 3.26
N ILE A 110 0.07 13.54 4.08
CA ILE A 110 0.16 13.60 5.54
C ILE A 110 1.56 13.20 6.01
N MET A 111 2.11 12.10 5.50
CA MET A 111 3.44 11.61 5.88
C MET A 111 4.57 12.59 5.53
N LYS A 112 4.40 13.39 4.48
CA LYS A 112 5.44 14.30 3.99
C LYS A 112 5.28 15.72 4.53
N ASN A 113 4.05 16.20 4.59
CA ASN A 113 3.73 17.62 4.74
C ASN A 113 2.90 17.91 6.00
N GLY A 114 2.41 16.88 6.71
CA GLY A 114 1.48 17.04 7.81
C GLY A 114 0.10 17.51 7.34
N VAL A 115 -0.69 18.06 8.25
CA VAL A 115 -1.99 18.68 7.93
C VAL A 115 -1.86 20.18 8.01
N ARG A 116 -2.46 20.87 7.02
CA ARG A 116 -2.51 22.33 6.98
C ARG A 116 -3.94 22.85 7.09
N ASP A 117 -4.10 24.00 7.74
CA ASP A 117 -5.35 24.75 7.69
C ASP A 117 -5.53 25.47 6.34
N ASP A 118 -6.70 26.11 6.15
CA ASP A 118 -7.03 26.88 4.94
C ASP A 118 -6.07 28.06 4.67
N LYS A 119 -5.28 28.46 5.67
CA LYS A 119 -4.29 29.54 5.58
C LYS A 119 -2.88 29.00 5.30
N GLY A 120 -2.73 27.68 5.17
CA GLY A 120 -1.47 27.00 4.91
C GLY A 120 -0.60 26.75 6.14
N ASN A 121 -1.08 27.06 7.36
CA ASN A 121 -0.35 26.79 8.59
C ASN A 121 -0.40 25.30 8.91
N ILE A 122 0.72 24.73 9.35
CA ILE A 122 0.76 23.34 9.83
C ILE A 122 -0.01 23.28 11.15
N ILE A 123 -1.07 22.47 11.18
CA ILE A 123 -1.87 22.18 12.38
C ILE A 123 -1.57 20.81 12.96
N LEU A 124 -0.93 19.94 12.17
CA LEU A 124 -0.41 18.66 12.61
C LEU A 124 0.88 18.40 11.84
N ASP A 125 1.96 18.12 12.56
CA ASP A 125 3.24 17.75 11.95
C ASP A 125 3.12 16.46 11.11
N PRO A 126 4.04 16.21 10.17
CA PRO A 126 4.07 14.96 9.43
C PRO A 126 4.05 13.74 10.35
N LEU A 127 3.17 12.79 10.05
CA LEU A 127 3.00 11.56 10.82
C LEU A 127 3.73 10.38 10.16
N PRO A 128 4.25 9.41 10.92
CA PRO A 128 4.66 8.13 10.34
C PRO A 128 3.44 7.39 9.76
N LEU A 129 3.70 6.40 8.90
CA LEU A 129 2.65 5.51 8.38
C LEU A 129 1.84 4.90 9.55
N ARG A 130 2.58 4.29 10.48
CA ARG A 130 2.12 3.77 11.76
C ARG A 130 3.16 4.12 12.83
N ASP A 131 2.73 4.71 13.92
CA ASP A 131 3.56 5.05 15.07
C ASP A 131 3.75 3.81 15.97
N PRO A 132 4.99 3.47 16.38
CA PRO A 132 5.25 2.32 17.25
C PRO A 132 4.43 2.29 18.54
N SER A 133 4.09 3.45 19.10
CA SER A 133 3.34 3.56 20.35
C SER A 133 1.86 3.18 20.21
N THR A 134 1.35 2.99 18.98
CA THR A 134 -0.03 2.52 18.78
C THR A 134 -0.11 1.01 18.63
N TYR A 135 1.01 0.27 18.67
CA TYR A 135 0.99 -1.20 18.62
C TYR A 135 0.60 -1.82 19.97
N ASN A 136 -0.37 -2.73 19.98
CA ASN A 136 -0.88 -3.35 21.22
C ASN A 136 -0.32 -4.76 21.51
N GLY A 137 0.67 -5.22 20.75
CA GLY A 137 1.21 -6.58 20.81
C GLY A 137 0.64 -7.52 19.76
N ASN A 138 -0.46 -7.15 19.10
CA ASN A 138 -1.05 -7.88 17.97
C ASN A 138 -1.11 -7.02 16.72
N ASP A 139 -1.66 -5.80 16.84
CA ASP A 139 -1.85 -4.88 15.72
C ASP A 139 -1.72 -3.41 16.16
N TYR A 140 -1.65 -2.50 15.18
CA TYR A 140 -1.72 -1.07 15.40
C TYR A 140 -3.16 -0.63 15.67
N VAL A 141 -3.40 -0.13 16.88
CA VAL A 141 -4.67 0.48 17.26
C VAL A 141 -4.87 1.76 16.46
N LYS A 142 -6.08 1.90 15.87
CA LYS A 142 -6.48 3.07 15.08
C LYS A 142 -6.27 4.37 15.88
N ASN A 143 -5.45 5.27 15.34
CA ASN A 143 -5.15 6.56 15.98
C ASN A 143 -4.81 7.64 14.92
N HIS A 144 -5.77 8.53 14.66
CA HIS A 144 -5.63 9.61 13.66
C HIS A 144 -4.62 10.70 14.05
N GLU A 145 -4.23 10.78 15.33
CA GLU A 145 -3.25 11.78 15.80
C GLU A 145 -1.81 11.29 15.66
N LYS A 146 -1.62 9.99 15.40
CA LYS A 146 -0.30 9.35 15.36
C LYS A 146 0.01 8.63 14.06
N ASN A 147 -1.02 8.16 13.35
CA ASN A 147 -0.85 7.34 12.15
C ASN A 147 -1.38 8.08 10.93
N ALA A 148 -0.52 8.33 9.94
CA ALA A 148 -0.93 8.91 8.66
C ALA A 148 -2.00 8.05 7.97
N HIS A 149 -1.86 6.73 8.03
CA HIS A 149 -2.81 5.78 7.46
C HIS A 149 -4.22 5.93 8.04
N ASP A 150 -4.31 6.02 9.37
CA ASP A 150 -5.61 6.17 10.02
C ASP A 150 -6.19 7.55 9.71
N LEU A 151 -5.37 8.60 9.73
CA LEU A 151 -5.82 9.97 9.47
C LEU A 151 -6.36 10.13 8.04
N ALA A 152 -5.69 9.55 7.04
CA ALA A 152 -6.15 9.54 5.65
C ALA A 152 -7.55 8.90 5.52
N ASN A 153 -7.82 7.85 6.29
CA ASN A 153 -9.10 7.15 6.28
C ASN A 153 -10.31 8.00 6.73
N LEU A 154 -10.10 9.17 7.35
CA LEU A 154 -11.21 10.06 7.72
C LEU A 154 -11.89 10.72 6.52
N THR A 155 -11.13 11.05 5.47
CA THR A 155 -11.65 11.73 4.27
C THR A 155 -11.58 10.86 3.03
N ASP A 156 -10.54 10.03 2.94
CA ASP A 156 -10.24 9.21 1.77
C ASP A 156 -9.99 7.78 2.25
N PRO A 157 -11.05 7.02 2.61
CA PRO A 157 -10.92 5.67 3.13
C PRO A 157 -10.27 4.73 2.12
N ASN A 158 -9.30 3.95 2.60
CA ASN A 158 -8.72 2.84 1.86
C ASN A 158 -9.82 1.83 1.50
N PRO A 159 -9.79 1.18 0.32
CA PRO A 159 -10.70 0.09 0.05
C PRO A 159 -10.57 -1.03 1.10
N SER A 160 -11.63 -1.23 1.87
CA SER A 160 -11.74 -2.35 2.83
C SER A 160 -12.40 -3.59 2.21
N ASP A 161 -13.00 -3.42 1.03
CA ASP A 161 -13.54 -4.49 0.20
C ASP A 161 -12.45 -5.11 -0.68
N PRO A 162 -12.47 -6.44 -0.90
CA PRO A 162 -11.54 -7.10 -1.80
C PRO A 162 -11.60 -6.52 -3.21
N PHE A 163 -10.49 -6.58 -3.94
CA PHE A 163 -10.46 -6.17 -5.33
C PHE A 163 -11.45 -7.00 -6.16
N PRO A 164 -12.34 -6.38 -6.96
CA PRO A 164 -13.36 -7.13 -7.69
C PRO A 164 -12.75 -8.20 -8.62
N GLU A 165 -13.29 -9.42 -8.52
CA GLU A 165 -12.86 -10.63 -9.25
C GLU A 165 -11.52 -11.24 -8.79
N TYR A 166 -10.92 -10.74 -7.70
CA TYR A 166 -9.76 -11.39 -7.09
C TYR A 166 -10.18 -12.39 -6.00
N ASP A 167 -9.86 -13.67 -6.20
CA ASP A 167 -10.00 -14.70 -5.16
C ASP A 167 -8.71 -14.77 -4.33
N LEU A 168 -8.60 -13.86 -3.36
CA LEU A 168 -7.50 -13.81 -2.41
C LEU A 168 -7.37 -15.12 -1.61
N TYR A 169 -8.49 -15.76 -1.29
CA TYR A 169 -8.51 -16.99 -0.50
C TYR A 169 -7.89 -18.16 -1.26
N GLU A 170 -8.12 -18.25 -2.56
CA GLU A 170 -7.48 -19.25 -3.41
C GLU A 170 -5.95 -19.11 -3.39
N ASP A 171 -5.44 -17.88 -3.48
CA ASP A 171 -3.98 -17.63 -3.40
C ASP A 171 -3.43 -17.94 -2.00
N ILE A 172 -4.15 -17.58 -0.93
CA ILE A 172 -3.78 -17.96 0.44
C ILE A 172 -3.67 -19.48 0.54
N MET A 173 -4.66 -20.22 0.08
CA MET A 173 -4.66 -21.69 0.17
C MET A 173 -3.55 -22.35 -0.65
N LYS A 174 -3.14 -21.75 -1.77
CA LYS A 174 -2.03 -22.24 -2.59
C LYS A 174 -0.65 -21.98 -1.97
N HIS A 175 -0.53 -20.92 -1.18
CA HIS A 175 0.75 -20.40 -0.73
C HIS A 175 0.95 -20.40 0.78
N VAL A 176 -0.05 -20.76 1.58
CA VAL A 176 0.11 -20.98 3.02
C VAL A 176 1.11 -22.12 3.24
N ASP A 177 1.98 -21.95 4.23
CA ASP A 177 2.94 -22.98 4.60
C ASP A 177 2.19 -24.24 5.01
N ASN A 178 2.33 -25.30 4.20
CA ASN A 178 1.64 -26.55 4.46
C ASN A 178 2.41 -27.30 5.57
N PRO A 179 1.84 -27.49 6.77
CA PRO A 179 2.53 -28.17 7.87
C PRO A 179 2.88 -29.63 7.56
N ASN A 180 2.36 -30.19 6.45
CA ASN A 180 2.54 -31.59 6.05
C ASN A 180 3.49 -31.79 4.86
N LYS A 181 4.31 -30.80 4.48
CA LYS A 181 5.41 -31.02 3.51
C LYS A 181 6.76 -30.99 4.23
N ILE A 182 7.11 -32.14 4.82
CA ILE A 182 8.48 -32.55 5.18
C ILE A 182 8.88 -33.69 4.24
#